data_AF-K2BT31-F1
#
_entry.id   AF-K2BT31-F1
#
_cell.length_a   1.000
_cell.length_b   1.000
_cell.length_c   1.000
_cell.angle_alpha   90.00
_cell.angle_beta   90.00
_cell.angle_gamma   90.00
#
_symmetry.space_group_name_H-M   'P 1'
#
loop_
_entity.id
_entity.type
_entity.pdbx_description
1 polymer ?
#
loop_
_entity_poly.entity_id
_entity_poly.type
_entity_poly.pdbx_seq_one_letter_code
_entity_poly.pdbx_strand_id
1 'polypeptide(L)'
;MSASQALFRGLAGVLFLMTICSADLKACDMSAFVQSDFAERCQLLLDLCEKAYLIRNLDHPDIKLHNGALSREWVRFYLAHGNHANTPPTLSFIASDSWSDAMNDVGQAIARLINTGIDKTDLNRLNLRILLLKEPQRIEKLHQVFKSRREFLDKSGKTDHDILAGNDSDKRKIWLDQALLVPGTAIHEQLADNAELLHKLRTDIDSHIDAFKRIMEHENAGTDREVIEILFNNLQQEINLDMNFWEALFFYSTR
;
A
#
# COMPACT_ATOMS: atom_id res chain seq x y z
N MET A 1 -42.22 15.39 -53.36
CA MET A 1 -41.37 14.32 -52.78
C MET A 1 -41.95 12.98 -53.17
N SER A 2 -41.21 12.14 -53.87
CA SER A 2 -41.70 10.82 -54.31
C SER A 2 -41.73 9.84 -53.13
N ALA A 3 -42.70 8.92 -53.13
CA ALA A 3 -42.85 7.89 -52.08
C ALA A 3 -41.57 7.05 -51.87
N SER A 4 -40.75 6.91 -52.91
CA SER A 4 -39.42 6.28 -52.85
C SER A 4 -38.44 7.00 -51.93
N GLN A 5 -38.42 8.33 -51.89
CA GLN A 5 -37.52 9.09 -51.01
C GLN A 5 -37.90 9.01 -49.53
N ALA A 6 -39.20 8.84 -49.23
CA ALA A 6 -39.69 8.65 -47.87
C ALA A 6 -39.32 7.26 -47.31
N LEU A 7 -39.41 6.22 -48.14
CA LEU A 7 -38.98 4.86 -47.80
C LEU A 7 -37.48 4.75 -47.52
N PHE A 8 -36.63 5.36 -48.35
CA PHE A 8 -35.18 5.36 -48.13
C PHE A 8 -34.77 6.11 -46.85
N ARG A 9 -35.45 7.21 -46.51
CA ARG A 9 -35.21 7.94 -45.26
C ARG A 9 -35.70 7.18 -44.03
N GLY A 10 -36.84 6.48 -44.14
CA GLY A 10 -37.34 5.61 -43.09
C GLY A 10 -36.41 4.43 -42.82
N LEU A 11 -35.91 3.78 -43.88
CA LEU A 11 -34.97 2.67 -43.76
C LEU A 11 -33.62 3.10 -43.17
N ALA A 12 -33.11 4.27 -43.59
CA ALA A 12 -31.88 4.84 -43.04
C ALA A 12 -32.03 5.21 -41.55
N GLY A 13 -33.19 5.75 -41.14
CA GLY A 13 -33.48 6.05 -39.73
C GLY A 13 -33.55 4.79 -38.86
N VAL A 14 -34.16 3.71 -39.36
CA VAL A 14 -34.22 2.42 -38.65
C VAL A 14 -32.84 1.76 -38.56
N LEU A 15 -32.04 1.81 -39.64
CA LEU A 15 -30.66 1.31 -39.64
C LEU A 15 -29.78 2.10 -38.65
N PHE A 16 -29.96 3.43 -38.57
CA PHE A 16 -29.22 4.27 -37.62
C PHE A 16 -29.62 4.00 -36.16
N LEU A 17 -30.91 3.77 -35.89
CA LEU A 17 -31.40 3.36 -34.57
C LEU A 17 -30.88 1.96 -34.18
N MET A 18 -30.85 1.01 -35.12
CA MET A 18 -30.28 -0.32 -34.89
C MET A 18 -28.77 -0.27 -34.62
N THR A 19 -28.01 0.61 -35.28
CA THR A 19 -26.57 0.77 -35.00
C THR A 19 -26.31 1.50 -33.69
N ILE A 20 -27.18 2.40 -33.25
CA ILE A 20 -27.09 3.04 -31.92
C ILE A 20 -27.46 2.04 -30.80
N CYS A 21 -28.47 1.18 -31.02
CA CYS A 21 -28.84 0.14 -30.06
C CYS A 21 -27.86 -1.03 -30.02
N SER A 22 -27.05 -1.23 -31.06
CA SER A 22 -26.00 -2.27 -31.13
C SER A 22 -24.61 -1.73 -30.81
N ALA A 23 -24.45 -0.41 -30.69
CA ALA A 23 -23.29 0.16 -30.06
C ALA A 23 -23.43 -0.16 -28.58
N ASP A 24 -22.51 -0.98 -28.05
CA ASP A 24 -22.20 -1.01 -26.62
C ASP A 24 -21.74 0.39 -26.22
N LEU A 25 -22.70 1.31 -26.07
CA LEU A 25 -22.54 2.45 -25.21
C LEU A 25 -22.27 1.82 -23.86
N LYS A 26 -20.99 1.76 -23.48
CA LYS A 26 -20.57 1.55 -22.10
C LYS A 26 -21.42 2.53 -21.30
N ALA A 27 -22.53 2.04 -20.73
CA ALA A 27 -23.21 2.75 -19.67
C ALA A 27 -22.11 3.18 -18.72
N CYS A 28 -22.07 4.47 -18.36
CA CYS A 28 -21.13 4.97 -17.35
C CYS A 28 -21.12 3.94 -16.23
N ASP A 29 -20.03 3.20 -16.14
CA ASP A 29 -19.95 2.06 -15.26
C ASP A 29 -20.17 2.64 -13.86
N MET A 30 -21.17 2.17 -13.12
CA MET A 30 -21.42 2.66 -11.77
C MET A 30 -20.17 2.47 -10.90
N SER A 31 -19.28 1.53 -11.26
CA SER A 31 -17.97 1.39 -10.65
C SER A 31 -17.10 2.65 -10.79
N ALA A 32 -17.17 3.36 -11.92
CA ALA A 32 -16.43 4.60 -12.16
C ALA A 32 -16.96 5.78 -11.30
N PHE A 33 -18.27 5.83 -11.03
CA PHE A 33 -18.86 6.85 -10.14
C PHE A 33 -18.55 6.58 -8.66
N VAL A 34 -18.58 5.30 -8.25
CA VAL A 34 -18.16 4.90 -6.89
C VAL A 34 -16.66 5.16 -6.69
N GLN A 35 -15.84 4.98 -7.72
CA GLN A 35 -14.42 5.32 -7.70
C GLN A 35 -14.17 6.83 -7.57
N SER A 36 -14.96 7.68 -8.24
CA SER A 36 -14.80 9.13 -8.13
C SER A 36 -15.18 9.65 -6.74
N ASP A 37 -16.32 9.24 -6.16
CA ASP A 37 -16.71 9.66 -4.80
C ASP A 37 -15.71 9.16 -3.74
N PHE A 38 -15.24 7.92 -3.87
CA PHE A 38 -14.24 7.37 -2.95
C PHE A 38 -12.91 8.14 -3.01
N ALA A 39 -12.41 8.41 -4.23
CA ALA A 39 -11.17 9.16 -4.42
C ALA A 39 -11.30 10.62 -3.92
N GLU A 40 -12.45 11.26 -4.14
CA GLU A 40 -12.75 12.60 -3.63
C GLU A 40 -12.76 12.62 -2.10
N ARG A 41 -13.37 11.62 -1.44
CA ARG A 41 -13.34 11.51 0.02
C ARG A 41 -11.95 11.25 0.57
N CYS A 42 -11.14 10.43 -0.11
CA CYS A 42 -9.73 10.26 0.26
C CYS A 42 -8.96 11.59 0.17
N GLN A 43 -9.19 12.37 -0.90
CA GLN A 43 -8.59 13.70 -1.03
C GLN A 43 -9.04 14.64 0.08
N LEU A 44 -10.34 14.67 0.39
CA LEU A 44 -10.87 15.48 1.48
C LEU A 44 -10.25 15.09 2.84
N LEU A 45 -10.06 13.80 3.10
CA LEU A 45 -9.37 13.33 4.31
C LEU A 45 -7.91 13.80 4.36
N LEU A 46 -7.17 13.75 3.25
CA LEU A 46 -5.81 14.29 3.16
C LEU A 46 -5.78 15.77 3.55
N ASP A 47 -6.64 16.58 2.91
CA ASP A 47 -6.71 18.02 3.12
C ASP A 47 -7.06 18.34 4.59
N LEU A 48 -8.00 17.59 5.18
CA LEU A 48 -8.41 17.77 6.57
C LEU A 48 -7.33 17.33 7.56
N CYS A 49 -6.58 16.27 7.27
CA CYS A 49 -5.45 15.83 8.12
C CYS A 49 -4.35 16.89 8.14
N GLU A 50 -3.94 17.39 6.97
CA GLU A 50 -2.92 18.44 6.88
C GLU A 50 -3.36 19.73 7.57
N LYS A 51 -4.63 20.12 7.36
CA LYS A 51 -5.20 21.30 7.99
C LYS A 51 -5.25 21.17 9.51
N ALA A 52 -5.69 20.02 10.03
CA ALA A 52 -5.74 19.77 11.47
C ALA A 52 -4.34 19.80 12.10
N TYR A 53 -3.34 19.22 11.43
CA TYR A 53 -1.95 19.24 11.86
C TYR A 53 -1.39 20.67 11.91
N LEU A 54 -1.57 21.45 10.85
CA LEU A 54 -1.07 22.83 10.76
C LEU A 54 -1.71 23.73 11.83
N ILE A 55 -3.02 23.64 11.98
CA ILE A 55 -3.78 24.48 12.93
C ILE A 55 -3.41 24.16 14.37
N ARG A 56 -3.10 22.90 14.68
CA ARG A 56 -2.56 22.50 15.97
C ARG A 56 -1.18 23.10 16.22
N ASN A 57 -0.26 23.00 15.26
CA ASN A 57 1.10 23.51 15.41
C ASN A 57 1.19 25.03 15.46
N LEU A 58 0.14 25.72 15.00
CA LEU A 58 0.02 27.18 15.08
C LEU A 58 -0.79 27.64 16.30
N ASP A 59 -1.21 26.73 17.19
CA ASP A 59 -2.08 27.01 18.34
C ASP A 59 -3.32 27.85 17.96
N HIS A 60 -3.88 27.57 16.79
CA HIS A 60 -4.95 28.39 16.23
C HIS A 60 -6.26 28.24 17.03
N PRO A 61 -7.00 29.32 17.30
CA PRO A 61 -8.18 29.31 18.17
C PRO A 61 -9.29 28.35 17.70
N ASP A 62 -9.40 28.13 16.39
CA ASP A 62 -10.43 27.29 15.79
C ASP A 62 -10.08 25.79 15.72
N ILE A 63 -9.06 25.31 16.47
CA ILE A 63 -8.64 23.89 16.46
C ILE A 63 -9.81 22.91 16.64
N LYS A 64 -10.79 23.22 17.49
CA LYS A 64 -11.97 22.38 17.73
C LYS A 64 -12.85 22.25 16.47
N LEU A 65 -12.98 23.32 15.68
CA LEU A 65 -13.77 23.30 14.44
C LEU A 65 -13.13 22.37 13.41
N HIS A 66 -11.81 22.47 13.24
CA HIS A 66 -11.05 21.66 12.28
C HIS A 66 -10.98 20.19 12.69
N ASN A 67 -10.73 19.91 13.96
CA ASN A 67 -10.79 18.56 14.51
C ASN A 67 -12.19 17.95 14.36
N GLY A 68 -13.24 18.74 14.57
CA GLY A 68 -14.62 18.30 14.36
C GLY A 68 -14.92 17.98 12.89
N ALA A 69 -14.38 18.75 11.94
CA ALA A 69 -14.53 18.47 10.51
C ALA A 69 -13.83 17.17 10.10
N LEU A 70 -12.57 16.99 10.52
CA LEU A 70 -11.82 15.75 10.28
C LEU A 70 -12.50 14.52 10.90
N SER A 71 -12.93 14.62 12.15
CA SER A 71 -13.65 13.53 12.83
C SER A 71 -14.93 13.14 12.09
N ARG A 72 -15.75 14.11 11.68
CA ARG A 72 -16.99 13.83 10.95
C ARG A 72 -16.74 13.17 9.61
N GLU A 73 -15.74 13.64 8.87
CA GLU A 73 -15.44 13.03 7.57
C GLU A 73 -14.88 11.61 7.74
N TRP A 74 -13.98 11.39 8.69
CA TRP A 74 -13.49 10.04 8.98
C TRP A 74 -14.64 9.07 9.36
N VAL A 75 -15.55 9.49 10.23
CA VAL A 75 -16.70 8.65 10.61
C VAL A 75 -17.58 8.34 9.40
N ARG A 76 -17.85 9.32 8.53
CA ARG A 76 -18.62 9.10 7.29
C ARG A 76 -17.90 8.13 6.36
N PHE A 77 -16.61 8.33 6.14
CA PHE A 77 -15.78 7.45 5.32
C PHE A 77 -15.78 6.02 5.86
N TYR A 78 -15.55 5.84 7.16
CA TYR A 78 -15.50 4.52 7.79
C TYR A 78 -16.86 3.82 7.78
N LEU A 79 -17.97 4.53 7.95
CA LEU A 79 -19.31 3.92 7.83
C LEU A 79 -19.60 3.47 6.40
N ALA A 80 -19.11 4.21 5.39
CA ALA A 80 -19.29 3.85 3.99
C ALA A 80 -18.38 2.69 3.57
N HIS A 81 -17.10 2.71 3.97
CA HIS A 81 -16.05 1.85 3.39
C HIS A 81 -15.26 1.02 4.40
N GLY A 82 -15.43 1.24 5.71
CA GLY A 82 -14.63 0.58 6.74
C GLY A 82 -14.88 -0.93 6.86
N ASN A 83 -16.07 -1.40 6.47
CA ASN A 83 -16.36 -2.82 6.37
C ASN A 83 -15.81 -3.38 5.04
N HIS A 84 -15.15 -4.54 5.07
CA HIS A 84 -14.64 -5.21 3.86
C HIS A 84 -15.73 -5.40 2.79
N ALA A 85 -17.00 -5.54 3.20
CA ALA A 85 -18.11 -5.77 2.28
C ALA A 85 -18.36 -4.58 1.35
N ASN A 86 -17.89 -3.39 1.77
CA ASN A 86 -18.01 -2.13 1.04
C ASN A 86 -16.65 -1.62 0.53
N THR A 87 -15.63 -2.48 0.49
CA THR A 87 -14.35 -2.14 -0.14
C THR A 87 -14.59 -1.79 -1.61
N PRO A 88 -14.06 -0.66 -2.10
CA PRO A 88 -14.18 -0.32 -3.51
C PRO A 88 -13.68 -1.46 -4.42
N PRO A 89 -14.33 -1.73 -5.57
CA PRO A 89 -13.93 -2.84 -6.44
C PRO A 89 -12.45 -2.81 -6.88
N THR A 90 -11.87 -1.61 -7.01
CA THR A 90 -10.44 -1.41 -7.35
C THR A 90 -9.47 -1.81 -6.25
N LEU A 91 -9.96 -2.01 -5.02
CA LEU A 91 -9.18 -2.44 -3.85
C LEU A 91 -9.58 -3.85 -3.40
N SER A 92 -10.40 -4.56 -4.19
CA SER A 92 -10.90 -5.90 -3.85
C SER A 92 -9.82 -6.98 -3.78
N PHE A 93 -8.62 -6.70 -4.30
CA PHE A 93 -7.45 -7.58 -4.17
C PHE A 93 -6.86 -7.57 -2.75
N ILE A 94 -7.20 -6.58 -1.91
CA ILE A 94 -6.78 -6.51 -0.51
C ILE A 94 -7.61 -7.49 0.30
N ALA A 95 -6.94 -8.38 1.04
CA ALA A 95 -7.60 -9.34 1.92
C ALA A 95 -8.46 -8.63 2.99
N SER A 96 -9.59 -9.22 3.35
CA SER A 96 -10.57 -8.61 4.27
C SER A 96 -9.98 -8.24 5.64
N ASP A 97 -9.09 -9.06 6.18
CA ASP A 97 -8.42 -8.79 7.45
C ASP A 97 -7.40 -7.64 7.31
N SER A 98 -6.64 -7.63 6.21
CA SER A 98 -5.72 -6.53 5.88
C SER A 98 -6.46 -5.19 5.73
N TRP A 99 -7.64 -5.21 5.10
CA TRP A 99 -8.50 -4.04 4.97
C TRP A 99 -8.96 -3.53 6.34
N SER A 100 -9.48 -4.43 7.16
CA SER A 100 -10.01 -4.09 8.48
C SER A 100 -8.93 -3.52 9.41
N ASP A 101 -7.76 -4.17 9.46
CA ASP A 101 -6.59 -3.70 10.21
C ASP A 101 -6.17 -2.29 9.73
N ALA A 102 -6.07 -2.08 8.43
CA ALA A 102 -5.65 -0.80 7.89
C ALA A 102 -6.66 0.33 8.16
N MET A 103 -7.97 0.08 8.03
CA MET A 103 -9.01 1.06 8.35
C MET A 103 -8.97 1.43 9.84
N ASN A 104 -8.77 0.46 10.72
CA ASN A 104 -8.64 0.70 12.15
C ASN A 104 -7.40 1.55 12.48
N ASP A 105 -6.25 1.22 11.90
CA ASP A 105 -5.02 1.97 12.09
C ASP A 105 -5.13 3.43 11.61
N VAL A 106 -5.74 3.65 10.43
CA VAL A 106 -5.99 5.01 9.91
C VAL A 106 -6.88 5.79 10.88
N GLY A 107 -7.94 5.16 11.39
CA GLY A 107 -8.81 5.78 12.39
C GLY A 107 -8.10 6.11 13.70
N GLN A 108 -7.22 5.23 14.17
CA GLN A 108 -6.41 5.47 15.37
C GLN A 108 -5.40 6.61 15.16
N ALA A 109 -4.77 6.70 13.99
CA ALA A 109 -3.88 7.81 13.65
C ALA A 109 -4.63 9.15 13.59
N ILE A 110 -5.81 9.18 12.96
CA ILE A 110 -6.69 10.37 12.94
C ILE A 110 -7.13 10.75 14.36
N ALA A 111 -7.52 9.79 15.19
CA ALA A 111 -7.89 10.04 16.57
C ALA A 111 -6.73 10.62 17.38
N ARG A 112 -5.50 10.12 17.19
CA ARG A 112 -4.28 10.69 17.80
C ARG A 112 -4.03 12.12 17.32
N LEU A 113 -4.08 12.36 16.01
CA LEU A 113 -3.93 13.71 15.43
C LEU A 113 -4.90 14.71 16.05
N ILE A 114 -6.16 14.31 16.25
CA ILE A 114 -7.20 15.15 16.86
C ILE A 114 -6.96 15.38 18.35
N ASN A 115 -6.70 14.32 19.11
CA ASN A 115 -6.71 14.38 20.57
C ASN A 115 -5.37 14.86 21.14
N THR A 116 -4.27 14.24 20.74
CA THR A 116 -2.93 14.46 21.33
C THR A 116 -1.98 15.19 20.40
N GLY A 117 -2.24 15.11 19.10
CA GLY A 117 -1.31 15.51 18.05
C GLY A 117 -0.46 14.31 17.68
N ILE A 118 0.20 14.43 16.54
CA ILE A 118 1.17 13.47 16.03
C ILE A 118 2.36 14.27 15.48
N ASP A 119 3.52 13.66 15.42
CA ASP A 119 4.68 14.27 14.78
C ASP A 119 4.53 14.27 13.25
N LYS A 120 5.50 14.89 12.56
CA LYS A 120 5.49 14.99 11.10
C LYS A 120 5.62 13.63 10.44
N THR A 121 6.37 12.71 11.05
CA THR A 121 6.59 11.34 10.57
C THR A 121 5.29 10.55 10.52
N ASP A 122 4.54 10.55 11.62
CA ASP A 122 3.26 9.86 11.74
C ASP A 122 2.18 10.50 10.87
N LEU A 123 2.21 11.82 10.68
CA LEU A 123 1.35 12.47 9.69
C LEU A 123 1.69 12.01 8.27
N ASN A 124 2.96 11.96 7.90
CA ASN A 124 3.39 11.53 6.58
C ASN A 124 3.01 10.06 6.31
N ARG A 125 3.05 9.20 7.33
CA ARG A 125 2.55 7.81 7.26
C ARG A 125 1.04 7.76 7.05
N LEU A 126 0.29 8.53 7.85
CA LEU A 126 -1.17 8.63 7.72
C LEU A 126 -1.57 9.10 6.31
N ASN A 127 -0.96 10.19 5.85
CA ASN A 127 -1.23 10.75 4.53
C ASN A 127 -0.85 9.77 3.42
N LEU A 128 0.28 9.07 3.53
CA LEU A 128 0.62 8.04 2.55
C LEU A 128 -0.46 6.94 2.49
N ARG A 129 -0.96 6.44 3.64
CA ARG A 129 -2.02 5.42 3.64
C ARG A 129 -3.28 5.91 2.94
N ILE A 130 -3.74 7.13 3.24
CA ILE A 130 -4.94 7.70 2.61
C ILE A 130 -4.69 7.92 1.10
N LEU A 131 -3.50 8.35 0.71
CA LEU A 131 -3.11 8.49 -0.70
C LEU A 131 -3.10 7.15 -1.43
N LEU A 132 -2.60 6.09 -0.80
CA LEU A 132 -2.58 4.75 -1.38
C LEU A 132 -4.00 4.20 -1.58
N LEU A 133 -4.95 4.50 -0.69
CA LEU A 133 -6.38 4.19 -0.92
C LEU A 133 -6.91 4.91 -2.17
N LYS A 134 -6.56 6.18 -2.34
CA LYS A 134 -6.93 6.97 -3.52
C LYS A 134 -6.30 6.43 -4.81
N GLU A 135 -5.10 5.84 -4.73
CA GLU A 135 -4.28 5.41 -5.87
C GLU A 135 -3.98 3.89 -5.83
N PRO A 136 -5.01 3.03 -6.01
CA PRO A 136 -4.90 1.58 -5.85
C PRO A 136 -3.82 0.93 -6.74
N GLN A 137 -3.55 1.50 -7.92
CA GLN A 137 -2.52 1.04 -8.85
C GLN A 137 -1.10 1.02 -8.25
N ARG A 138 -0.85 1.84 -7.22
CA ARG A 138 0.43 1.88 -6.50
C ARG A 138 0.58 0.70 -5.55
N ILE A 139 -0.53 0.18 -5.04
CA ILE A 139 -0.56 -0.94 -4.10
C ILE A 139 -0.56 -2.28 -4.85
N GLU A 140 -1.32 -2.39 -5.94
CA GLU A 140 -1.57 -3.68 -6.62
C GLU A 140 -0.27 -4.42 -7.01
N LYS A 141 0.69 -3.70 -7.61
CA LYS A 141 1.99 -4.27 -7.97
C LYS A 141 2.79 -4.71 -6.74
N LEU A 142 2.75 -3.92 -5.67
CA LEU A 142 3.45 -4.22 -4.41
C LEU A 142 2.89 -5.46 -3.72
N HIS A 143 1.57 -5.68 -3.76
CA HIS A 143 0.94 -6.87 -3.18
C HIS A 143 1.47 -8.15 -3.82
N GLN A 144 1.71 -8.15 -5.13
CA GLN A 144 2.32 -9.31 -5.80
C GLN A 144 3.75 -9.55 -5.33
N VAL A 145 4.52 -8.48 -5.10
CA VAL A 145 5.89 -8.56 -4.57
C VAL A 145 5.89 -9.10 -3.14
N PHE A 146 5.03 -8.58 -2.26
CA PHE A 146 4.91 -9.07 -0.89
C PHE A 146 4.44 -10.51 -0.81
N LYS A 147 3.46 -10.89 -1.65
CA LYS A 147 3.03 -12.28 -1.74
C LYS A 147 4.16 -13.20 -2.17
N SER A 148 4.91 -12.83 -3.21
CA SER A 148 6.05 -13.62 -3.69
C SER A 148 7.15 -13.75 -2.63
N ARG A 149 7.43 -12.66 -1.89
CA ARG A 149 8.35 -12.64 -0.76
C ARG A 149 7.90 -13.61 0.33
N ARG A 150 6.63 -13.60 0.73
CA ARG A 150 6.09 -14.50 1.76
C ARG A 150 6.14 -15.95 1.35
N GLU A 151 5.75 -16.26 0.11
CA GLU A 151 5.87 -17.61 -0.42
C GLU A 151 7.33 -18.10 -0.46
N PHE A 152 8.29 -17.20 -0.74
CA PHE A 152 9.71 -17.49 -0.67
C PHE A 152 10.18 -17.78 0.77
N LEU A 153 9.76 -16.96 1.74
CA LEU A 153 10.07 -17.13 3.16
C LEU A 153 9.48 -18.42 3.72
N ASP A 154 8.24 -18.76 3.38
CA ASP A 154 7.59 -20.00 3.85
C ASP A 154 8.27 -21.24 3.26
N LYS A 155 8.71 -21.17 2.00
CA LYS A 155 9.45 -22.26 1.36
C LYS A 155 10.82 -22.43 2.01
N SER A 156 11.56 -21.33 2.21
CA SER A 156 12.86 -21.36 2.88
C SER A 156 12.73 -21.87 4.33
N GLY A 157 11.78 -21.34 5.10
CA GLY A 157 11.43 -21.78 6.46
C GLY A 157 11.17 -23.28 6.62
N LYS A 158 10.51 -23.91 5.63
CA LYS A 158 10.23 -25.35 5.63
C LYS A 158 11.42 -26.21 5.18
N THR A 159 12.38 -25.61 4.49
CA THR A 159 13.61 -26.24 4.01
C THR A 159 14.87 -25.73 4.74
N ASP A 160 14.69 -25.08 5.89
CA ASP A 160 15.75 -24.38 6.64
C ASP A 160 16.82 -25.31 7.24
N HIS A 161 16.65 -26.64 7.16
CA HIS A 161 17.76 -27.57 7.39
C HIS A 161 18.65 -27.82 6.17
N ASP A 162 18.33 -27.33 4.97
CA ASP A 162 19.09 -27.63 3.74
C ASP A 162 19.44 -26.40 2.87
N ILE A 163 18.68 -25.29 2.92
CA ILE A 163 19.02 -24.10 2.12
C ILE A 163 20.18 -23.31 2.74
N LEU A 164 20.24 -23.19 4.06
CA LEU A 164 21.28 -22.42 4.77
C LEU A 164 22.34 -23.31 5.46
N ALA A 165 22.14 -24.62 5.45
CA ALA A 165 23.02 -25.60 6.12
C ALA A 165 24.27 -26.01 5.33
N GLY A 166 24.56 -25.36 4.20
CA GLY A 166 25.78 -25.54 3.43
C GLY A 166 26.62 -24.26 3.39
N ASN A 167 27.92 -24.39 3.12
CA ASN A 167 28.89 -23.29 2.87
C ASN A 167 28.57 -22.44 1.62
N ASP A 168 27.30 -22.25 1.29
CA ASP A 168 26.88 -21.65 0.04
C ASP A 168 26.51 -20.19 0.27
N SER A 169 27.55 -19.33 0.27
CA SER A 169 27.39 -17.88 0.33
C SER A 169 26.42 -17.35 -0.73
N ASP A 170 26.25 -18.06 -1.85
CA ASP A 170 25.39 -17.62 -2.93
C ASP A 170 23.91 -17.84 -2.58
N LYS A 171 23.58 -18.88 -1.79
CA LYS A 171 22.22 -19.04 -1.24
C LYS A 171 21.83 -17.92 -0.28
N ARG A 172 22.75 -17.46 0.59
CA ARG A 172 22.49 -16.33 1.49
C ARG A 172 22.31 -15.02 0.73
N LYS A 173 23.08 -14.80 -0.34
CA LYS A 173 22.89 -13.65 -1.25
C LYS A 173 21.53 -13.70 -1.95
N ILE A 174 21.12 -14.86 -2.47
CA ILE A 174 19.79 -15.05 -3.06
C ILE A 174 18.70 -14.77 -2.03
N TRP A 175 18.88 -15.24 -0.79
CA TRP A 175 17.93 -14.95 0.29
C TRP A 175 17.82 -13.45 0.55
N LEU A 176 18.94 -12.73 0.68
CA LEU A 176 18.94 -11.28 0.89
C LEU A 176 18.25 -10.54 -0.28
N ASP A 177 18.55 -10.94 -1.51
CA ASP A 177 17.95 -10.35 -2.70
C ASP A 177 16.42 -10.48 -2.70
N GLN A 178 15.91 -11.70 -2.48
CA GLN A 178 14.48 -11.99 -2.53
C GLN A 178 13.72 -11.50 -1.28
N ALA A 179 14.35 -11.53 -0.10
CA ALA A 179 13.71 -11.15 1.16
C ALA A 179 13.75 -9.63 1.42
N LEU A 180 14.73 -8.91 0.88
CA LEU A 180 14.97 -7.49 1.16
C LEU A 180 15.06 -6.63 -0.11
N LEU A 181 15.97 -6.92 -1.04
CA LEU A 181 16.31 -5.97 -2.12
C LEU A 181 15.21 -5.81 -3.16
N VAL A 182 14.63 -6.92 -3.63
CA VAL A 182 13.51 -6.91 -4.58
C VAL A 182 12.28 -6.19 -3.98
N PRO A 183 11.81 -6.54 -2.76
CA PRO A 183 10.76 -5.78 -2.09
C PRO A 183 11.12 -4.31 -1.84
N GLY A 184 12.34 -4.03 -1.37
CA GLY A 184 12.80 -2.68 -1.06
C GLY A 184 12.81 -1.78 -2.28
N THR A 185 13.22 -2.29 -3.44
CA THR A 185 13.18 -1.54 -4.71
C THR A 185 11.74 -1.23 -5.12
N ALA A 186 10.84 -2.21 -5.02
CA ALA A 186 9.44 -2.00 -5.34
C ALA A 186 8.78 -0.97 -4.40
N ILE A 187 9.13 -0.98 -3.10
CA ILE A 187 8.66 0.02 -2.14
C ILE A 187 9.20 1.40 -2.51
N HIS A 188 10.50 1.49 -2.83
CA HIS A 188 11.16 2.75 -3.20
C HIS A 188 10.43 3.47 -4.34
N GLU A 189 10.05 2.74 -5.39
CA GLU A 189 9.28 3.28 -6.52
C GLU A 189 7.94 3.90 -6.10
N GLN A 190 7.30 3.34 -5.07
CA GLN A 190 6.01 3.83 -4.56
C GLN A 190 6.16 4.94 -3.52
N LEU A 191 7.37 5.30 -3.10
CA LEU A 191 7.60 6.34 -2.09
C LEU A 191 8.12 7.67 -2.66
N ALA A 192 8.15 7.83 -3.99
CA ALA A 192 8.83 8.94 -4.69
C ALA A 192 8.60 10.35 -4.11
N ASP A 193 7.40 10.64 -3.60
CA ASP A 193 7.02 11.95 -3.05
C ASP A 193 7.12 12.07 -1.53
N ASN A 194 7.60 11.03 -0.82
CA ASN A 194 7.72 11.01 0.63
C ASN A 194 9.18 10.84 1.08
N ALA A 195 9.92 11.95 1.09
CA ALA A 195 11.35 11.99 1.39
C ALA A 195 11.74 11.33 2.73
N GLU A 196 10.87 11.44 3.74
CA GLU A 196 11.12 10.87 5.06
C GLU A 196 10.99 9.35 5.06
N LEU A 197 9.94 8.80 4.46
CA LEU A 197 9.79 7.36 4.32
C LEU A 197 10.84 6.77 3.37
N LEU A 198 11.22 7.50 2.32
CA LEU A 198 12.36 7.15 1.47
C LEU A 198 13.66 7.08 2.27
N HIS A 199 13.90 8.05 3.15
CA HIS A 199 15.08 8.06 3.99
C HIS A 199 15.08 6.89 4.97
N LYS A 200 13.94 6.59 5.61
CA LYS A 200 13.80 5.41 6.46
C LYS A 200 14.10 4.12 5.68
N LEU A 201 13.45 3.92 4.53
CA LEU A 201 13.65 2.72 3.71
C LEU A 201 15.13 2.52 3.33
N ARG A 202 15.79 3.60 2.89
CA ARG A 202 17.22 3.56 2.53
C ARG A 202 18.08 3.20 3.74
N THR A 203 17.83 3.83 4.89
CA THR A 203 18.59 3.58 6.12
C THR A 203 18.43 2.13 6.58
N ASP A 204 17.20 1.60 6.54
CA ASP A 204 16.93 0.20 6.90
C ASP A 204 17.68 -0.75 5.94
N ILE A 205 17.55 -0.54 4.63
CA ILE A 205 18.21 -1.39 3.61
C ILE A 205 19.74 -1.32 3.72
N ASP A 206 20.31 -0.11 3.82
CA ASP A 206 21.77 0.07 3.90
C ASP A 206 22.34 -0.58 5.16
N SER A 207 21.64 -0.45 6.29
CA SER A 207 22.01 -1.11 7.55
C SER A 207 22.03 -2.64 7.41
N HIS A 208 21.00 -3.22 6.80
CA HIS A 208 20.90 -4.67 6.57
C HIS A 208 21.96 -5.18 5.59
N ILE A 209 22.24 -4.43 4.53
CA ILE A 209 23.31 -4.74 3.57
C ILE A 209 24.67 -4.72 4.26
N ASP A 210 24.96 -3.72 5.09
CA ASP A 210 26.23 -3.62 5.79
C ASP A 210 26.39 -4.70 6.85
N ALA A 211 25.32 -5.05 7.57
CA ALA A 211 25.30 -6.20 8.47
C ALA A 211 25.61 -7.50 7.71
N PHE A 212 24.99 -7.71 6.54
CA PHE A 212 25.26 -8.87 5.70
C PHE A 212 26.72 -8.92 5.22
N LYS A 213 27.29 -7.79 4.77
CA LYS A 213 28.71 -7.72 4.37
C LYS A 213 29.63 -8.14 5.52
N ARG A 214 29.39 -7.66 6.74
CA ARG A 214 30.17 -8.05 7.93
C ARG A 214 30.08 -9.54 8.20
N ILE A 215 28.90 -10.13 8.08
CA ILE A 215 28.72 -11.60 8.22
C ILE A 215 29.59 -12.33 7.18
N MET A 216 29.57 -11.90 5.92
CA MET A 216 30.40 -12.48 4.87
C MET A 216 31.91 -12.31 5.11
N GLU A 217 32.34 -11.18 5.66
CA GLU A 217 33.73 -10.93 6.06
C GLU A 217 34.15 -11.89 7.18
N HIS A 218 33.30 -12.08 8.19
CA HIS A 218 33.54 -13.03 9.27
C HIS A 218 33.64 -14.47 8.76
N GLU A 219 32.77 -14.86 7.82
CA GLU A 219 32.80 -16.18 7.19
C GLU A 219 34.11 -16.40 6.41
N ASN A 220 34.53 -15.43 5.60
CA ASN A 220 35.78 -15.47 4.85
C ASN A 220 37.02 -15.49 5.75
N ALA A 221 36.94 -14.92 6.95
CA ALA A 221 38.00 -14.95 7.95
C ALA A 221 38.09 -16.29 8.71
N GLY A 222 37.19 -17.25 8.44
CA GLY A 222 37.17 -18.56 9.09
C GLY A 222 36.53 -18.56 10.48
N THR A 223 35.60 -17.65 10.74
CA THR A 223 34.81 -17.62 11.98
C THR A 223 33.99 -18.91 12.11
N ASP A 224 33.73 -19.33 13.35
CA ASP A 224 32.89 -20.50 13.64
C ASP A 224 31.53 -20.40 12.95
N ARG A 225 31.11 -21.52 12.36
CA ARG A 225 29.87 -21.65 11.60
C ARG A 225 28.64 -21.38 12.46
N GLU A 226 28.64 -21.85 13.72
CA GLU A 226 27.51 -21.62 14.62
C GLU A 226 27.30 -20.11 14.86
N VAL A 227 28.40 -19.35 14.96
CA VAL A 227 28.35 -17.89 15.09
C VAL A 227 27.80 -17.24 13.82
N ILE A 228 28.22 -17.67 12.64
CA ILE A 228 27.70 -17.16 11.36
C ILE A 228 26.20 -17.44 11.23
N GLU A 229 25.74 -18.63 11.61
CA GLU A 229 24.32 -18.99 11.58
C GLU A 229 23.51 -18.12 12.55
N ILE A 230 23.99 -17.88 13.78
CA ILE A 230 23.33 -16.98 14.74
C ILE A 230 23.25 -15.55 14.20
N LEU A 231 24.34 -15.01 13.66
CA LEU A 231 24.36 -13.65 13.11
C LEU A 231 23.39 -13.51 11.93
N PHE A 232 23.35 -14.50 11.05
CA PHE A 232 22.43 -14.50 9.92
C PHE A 232 20.97 -14.62 10.37
N ASN A 233 20.67 -15.49 11.34
CA ASN A 233 19.32 -15.63 11.90
C ASN A 233 18.83 -14.31 12.52
N ASN A 234 19.70 -13.57 13.23
CA ASN A 234 19.38 -12.26 13.76
C ASN A 234 19.06 -11.26 12.64
N LEU A 235 19.89 -11.22 11.59
CA LEU A 235 19.64 -10.37 10.42
C LEU A 235 18.30 -10.72 9.75
N GLN A 236 17.96 -12.00 9.62
CA GLN A 236 16.69 -12.42 9.05
C GLN A 236 15.49 -11.92 9.89
N GLN A 237 15.60 -11.97 11.22
CA GLN A 237 14.57 -11.45 12.11
C GLN A 237 14.41 -9.93 11.97
N GLU A 238 15.50 -9.19 11.94
CA GLU A 238 15.48 -7.72 11.77
C GLU A 238 14.86 -7.32 10.41
N ILE A 239 15.29 -7.96 9.31
CA ILE A 239 14.71 -7.75 7.98
C ILE A 239 13.22 -8.06 7.99
N ASN A 240 12.80 -9.13 8.65
CA ASN A 240 11.38 -9.48 8.73
C ASN A 240 10.57 -8.45 9.52
N LEU A 241 11.10 -7.93 10.63
CA LEU A 241 10.43 -6.89 11.41
C LEU A 241 10.23 -5.61 10.60
N ASP A 242 11.27 -5.15 9.90
CA ASP A 242 11.17 -3.94 9.07
C ASP A 242 10.27 -4.16 7.87
N MET A 243 10.34 -5.31 7.21
CA MET A 243 9.46 -5.63 6.08
C MET A 243 8.00 -5.79 6.51
N ASN A 244 7.72 -6.29 7.73
CA ASN A 244 6.36 -6.31 8.28
C ASN A 244 5.78 -4.89 8.41
N PHE A 245 6.60 -3.91 8.82
CA PHE A 245 6.19 -2.51 8.87
C PHE A 245 5.78 -2.01 7.47
N TRP A 246 6.58 -2.29 6.45
CA TRP A 246 6.30 -1.88 5.07
C TRP A 246 5.07 -2.58 4.51
N GLU A 247 4.95 -3.89 4.68
CA GLU A 247 3.79 -4.67 4.26
C GLU A 247 2.49 -4.10 4.86
N ALA A 248 2.48 -3.84 6.18
CA ALA A 248 1.33 -3.23 6.85
C ALA A 248 1.03 -1.81 6.35
N LEU A 249 2.06 -1.00 6.06
CA LEU A 249 1.89 0.35 5.50
C LEU A 249 1.18 0.32 4.14
N PHE A 250 1.40 -0.73 3.35
CA PHE A 250 0.83 -0.95 2.03
C PHE A 250 -0.32 -1.96 2.03
N PHE A 251 -1.08 -2.06 3.13
CA PHE A 251 -2.31 -2.86 3.22
C PHE A 251 -2.11 -4.35 2.98
N TYR A 252 -0.94 -4.88 3.30
CA TYR A 252 -0.63 -6.30 3.19
C TYR A 252 -0.40 -6.88 4.59
N SER A 253 -1.31 -7.76 5.03
CA SER A 253 -1.22 -8.50 6.30
C SER A 253 -1.41 -10.00 6.02
N THR A 254 -0.61 -10.82 6.69
CA THR A 254 -0.62 -12.29 6.60
C THR A 254 -1.03 -12.96 7.91
N ARG A 255 -1.73 -12.22 8.78
CA ARG A 255 -2.29 -12.77 10.03
C ARG A 255 -3.27 -13.90 9.76
#